data_AF-A0AAN6M328-F1
#
_entry.id   AF-A0AAN6M328-F1
#
_cell.length_a   1.000
_cell.length_b   1.000
_cell.length_c   1.000
_cell.angle_alpha   90.00
_cell.angle_beta   90.00
_cell.angle_gamma   90.00
#
_symmetry.space_group_name_H-M   'P 1'
#
loop_
_entity.id
_entity.type
_entity.pdbx_description
1 polymer ?
#
loop_
_entity_poly.entity_id
_entity_poly.type
_entity_poly.pdbx_seq_one_letter_code
_entity_poly.pdbx_strand_id
1 'polypeptide(L)'
;MPSSVSGGDAVASTEAMSRQSSDTIPREGSATTTSAGKDDVTAVVAKFLSSVRKPKLPPQIEVKALASPQNIHAAIPDEGIEIQELARKFGVDSSNFHLFVELLKKIAILEVSAIVKPAKSLPSPSELKELEIAAKEPPIPKVLKKNQTVLSKLLGAPVVTWDDSEALVRGASNILPSQLYRVFHEDSATLSAYMTKHNYVKSRDLPYLNLSKDVAFQAVGTFSAKEDLTRPRIERHLVWNQKTPPSSYISAFNNLSDACRRLRFHSRIGDDRVRQSKRIGERLALAVIDTSNFVPMTVHAEVEERVITWVTTFMPLFGREKNPTTAEIVIRNVQIPIWVHKSVLEGREGAKSMTLEELEGTRPEMWLSITELRRCNLKVPATRGHHYEWLACGRIPLSSIEQVVPFDGTELHWRSNKKNIRSSHGEHCWLWDNANSRWVLDLEWERRKDAERHTNVPRPASSDLDNEEELPESDADSVASDSDEDIAGEVVPDYEEISTNRKRKNGTEEVARMKKHPRLEVDESSAGTAACSHQCTSWCQLGYTEQEAEYAMAWEAFVNSSGIVSNPTPSDEEI
;
A
#
# COMPACT_ATOMS: atom_id res chain seq x y z
N MET A 1 6.42 -46.83 31.12
CA MET A 1 7.75 -47.06 30.52
C MET A 1 8.33 -45.69 30.15
N PRO A 2 9.07 -45.03 31.05
CA PRO A 2 9.66 -43.71 30.81
C PRO A 2 11.11 -43.85 30.34
N SER A 3 11.61 -42.88 29.56
CA SER A 3 13.05 -42.68 29.37
C SER A 3 13.39 -41.19 29.47
N SER A 4 14.17 -40.94 30.52
CA SER A 4 14.84 -39.71 30.93
C SER A 4 16.24 -39.62 30.31
N VAL A 5 16.71 -38.41 29.98
CA VAL A 5 18.14 -38.05 29.80
C VAL A 5 18.26 -36.56 30.19
N SER A 6 18.62 -36.18 31.43
CA SER A 6 19.97 -35.79 31.95
C SER A 6 20.79 -34.95 30.96
N GLY A 7 21.23 -33.71 31.22
CA GLY A 7 21.95 -33.21 32.39
C GLY A 7 23.33 -32.71 31.92
N GLY A 8 23.75 -31.50 32.30
CA GLY A 8 25.09 -30.97 31.97
C GLY A 8 25.29 -29.49 32.33
N ASP A 9 25.73 -29.27 33.57
CA ASP A 9 26.30 -28.01 34.09
C ASP A 9 27.83 -27.99 33.93
N ALA A 10 28.42 -26.79 33.76
CA ALA A 10 29.72 -26.31 34.30
C ALA A 10 30.09 -24.96 33.59
N VAL A 11 30.08 -23.78 34.22
CA VAL A 11 30.96 -23.15 35.25
C VAL A 11 32.24 -22.46 34.71
N ALA A 12 32.23 -21.13 34.88
CA ALA A 12 33.29 -20.13 35.18
C ALA A 12 34.54 -19.96 34.29
N SER A 13 34.84 -18.71 33.90
CA SER A 13 35.76 -17.86 34.69
C SER A 13 35.86 -16.41 34.17
N THR A 14 36.22 -15.55 35.13
CA THR A 14 36.46 -14.10 35.16
C THR A 14 37.57 -13.58 34.24
N GLU A 15 37.48 -12.32 33.82
CA GLU A 15 38.56 -11.33 34.03
C GLU A 15 38.08 -9.88 33.83
N ALA A 16 38.60 -9.01 34.68
CA ALA A 16 38.29 -7.59 34.80
C ALA A 16 39.38 -6.74 34.13
N MET A 17 39.01 -5.64 33.48
CA MET A 17 39.92 -4.49 33.33
C MET A 17 39.17 -3.16 33.41
N SER A 18 39.71 -2.33 34.29
CA SER A 18 39.47 -0.92 34.59
C SER A 18 39.79 0.00 33.40
N ARG A 19 39.05 1.11 33.25
CA ARG A 19 39.62 2.48 33.17
C ARG A 19 38.56 3.58 33.12
N GLN A 20 38.85 4.63 33.89
CA GLN A 20 38.16 5.91 34.03
C GLN A 20 38.46 6.88 32.87
N SER A 21 37.51 7.78 32.58
CA SER A 21 37.72 9.21 32.21
C SER A 21 36.34 9.84 31.99
N SER A 22 35.78 10.66 32.90
CA SER A 22 35.88 12.14 32.92
C SER A 22 35.65 12.81 31.56
N ASP A 23 34.52 13.51 31.38
CA ASP A 23 34.52 14.98 31.23
C ASP A 23 33.12 15.56 30.90
N THR A 24 32.68 16.41 31.83
CA THR A 24 32.32 17.84 31.68
C THR A 24 31.29 18.32 30.62
N ILE A 25 30.26 18.98 31.16
CA ILE A 25 29.12 19.72 30.59
C ILE A 25 29.56 21.07 29.96
N PRO A 26 28.89 21.57 28.89
CA PRO A 26 27.99 22.75 29.02
C PRO A 26 26.71 22.56 28.18
N ARG A 27 25.46 22.77 28.63
CA ARG A 27 24.73 23.91 29.25
C ARG A 27 24.51 25.13 28.34
N GLU A 28 23.22 25.28 27.99
CA GLU A 28 22.41 26.49 27.74
C GLU A 28 22.48 27.29 26.41
N GLY A 29 21.27 27.67 25.97
CA GLY A 29 20.95 28.52 24.81
C GLY A 29 19.47 28.35 24.42
N SER A 30 18.53 28.68 25.31
CA SER A 30 17.75 29.94 25.30
C SER A 30 16.82 30.08 24.10
N ALA A 31 15.53 29.84 24.35
CA ALA A 31 14.42 30.08 23.45
C ALA A 31 14.00 31.57 23.49
N THR A 32 13.77 32.14 22.31
CA THR A 32 13.06 33.41 22.15
C THR A 32 11.73 33.14 21.46
N THR A 33 10.65 33.25 22.24
CA THR A 33 9.27 33.35 21.77
C THR A 33 9.00 34.75 21.27
N THR A 34 8.55 34.89 20.03
CA THR A 34 7.87 36.09 19.54
C THR A 34 6.43 35.75 19.16
N SER A 35 5.53 36.51 19.78
CA SER A 35 4.09 36.48 19.68
C SER A 35 3.56 37.23 18.46
N ALA A 36 2.32 36.85 18.12
CA ALA A 36 1.25 37.69 17.57
C ALA A 36 1.20 37.90 16.05
N GLY A 37 0.01 37.60 15.53
CA GLY A 37 -0.42 37.81 14.15
C GLY A 37 -1.76 37.11 13.91
N LYS A 38 -2.79 37.48 14.68
CA LYS A 38 -4.17 37.12 14.41
C LYS A 38 -4.70 38.10 13.36
N ASP A 39 -4.37 37.86 12.10
CA ASP A 39 -5.08 38.50 11.00
C ASP A 39 -5.33 37.49 9.87
N ASP A 40 -6.59 37.47 9.48
CA ASP A 40 -7.10 37.03 8.19
C ASP A 40 -7.20 35.52 7.86
N VAL A 41 -7.97 34.81 8.70
CA VAL A 41 -8.45 33.44 8.41
C VAL A 41 -9.25 33.38 7.10
N THR A 42 -9.87 34.48 6.67
CA THR A 42 -10.73 34.52 5.48
C THR A 42 -9.92 34.55 4.18
N ALA A 43 -8.84 35.34 4.13
CA ALA A 43 -7.89 35.30 3.01
C ALA A 43 -7.13 33.97 2.93
N VAL A 44 -6.82 33.35 4.07
CA VAL A 44 -6.19 32.02 4.11
C VAL A 44 -7.13 30.95 3.55
N VAL A 45 -8.43 30.99 3.87
CA VAL A 45 -9.42 30.04 3.31
C VAL A 45 -9.67 30.27 1.83
N ALA A 46 -9.71 31.52 1.35
CA ALA A 46 -9.86 31.83 -0.08
C ALA A 46 -8.62 31.44 -0.90
N LYS A 47 -7.42 31.66 -0.36
CA LYS A 47 -6.14 31.21 -0.95
C LYS A 47 -6.02 29.68 -0.92
N PHE A 48 -6.54 29.04 0.14
CA PHE A 48 -6.61 27.58 0.24
C PHE A 48 -7.57 27.00 -0.81
N LEU A 49 -8.79 27.53 -0.94
CA LEU A 49 -9.80 27.04 -1.90
C LEU A 49 -9.41 27.29 -3.36
N SER A 50 -8.73 28.40 -3.68
CA SER A 50 -8.16 28.65 -5.01
C SER A 50 -6.91 27.80 -5.31
N SER A 51 -6.22 27.31 -4.28
CA SER A 51 -5.11 26.35 -4.40
C SER A 51 -5.54 24.89 -4.48
N VAL A 52 -6.83 24.57 -4.29
CA VAL A 52 -7.38 23.23 -4.52
C VAL A 52 -7.38 22.97 -6.03
N ARG A 53 -6.23 22.53 -6.53
CA ARG A 53 -6.04 22.08 -7.91
C ARG A 53 -7.16 21.10 -8.25
N LYS A 54 -7.88 21.36 -9.36
CA LYS A 54 -8.79 20.38 -9.96
C LYS A 54 -8.08 19.03 -9.94
N PRO A 55 -8.72 17.95 -9.46
CA PRO A 55 -8.08 16.64 -9.39
C PRO A 55 -7.53 16.33 -10.78
N LYS A 56 -6.19 16.33 -10.91
CA LYS A 56 -5.55 15.94 -12.16
C LYS A 56 -6.02 14.52 -12.43
N LEU A 57 -6.56 14.28 -13.61
CA LEU A 57 -6.87 12.92 -14.07
C LEU A 57 -5.65 12.03 -13.78
N PRO A 58 -5.88 10.75 -13.43
CA PRO A 58 -4.79 9.80 -13.33
C PRO A 58 -3.95 9.90 -14.61
N PRO A 59 -2.61 9.99 -14.51
CA PRO A 59 -1.78 10.00 -15.69
C PRO A 59 -2.08 8.68 -16.41
N GLN A 60 -2.37 8.77 -17.70
CA GLN A 60 -2.53 7.58 -18.53
C GLN A 60 -1.23 6.78 -18.41
N ILE A 61 -1.34 5.45 -18.31
CA ILE A 61 -0.14 4.62 -18.38
C ILE A 61 0.43 4.87 -19.76
N GLU A 62 1.66 5.37 -19.82
CA GLU A 62 2.38 5.47 -21.07
C GLU A 62 2.69 4.05 -21.54
N VAL A 63 2.00 3.61 -22.59
CA VAL A 63 2.33 2.38 -23.30
C VAL A 63 3.50 2.75 -24.21
N LYS A 64 4.70 2.22 -23.92
CA LYS A 64 5.85 2.43 -24.80
C LYS A 64 5.52 1.82 -26.17
N ALA A 65 6.03 2.43 -27.23
CA ALA A 65 5.86 1.85 -28.56
C ALA A 65 6.49 0.44 -28.57
N LEU A 66 5.65 -0.59 -28.73
CA LEU A 66 6.12 -1.93 -29.08
C LEU A 66 6.68 -1.90 -30.51
N ALA A 67 7.56 -2.84 -30.82
CA ALA A 67 7.98 -3.06 -32.20
C ALA A 67 6.75 -3.28 -33.09
N SER A 68 6.86 -2.89 -34.37
CA SER A 68 5.76 -3.06 -35.31
C SER A 68 5.35 -4.55 -35.38
N PRO A 69 4.06 -4.86 -35.59
CA PRO A 69 3.61 -6.24 -35.72
C PRO A 69 4.33 -7.02 -36.82
N GLN A 70 4.77 -6.33 -37.88
CA GLN A 70 5.61 -6.89 -38.94
C GLN A 70 6.99 -7.30 -38.42
N ASN A 71 7.62 -6.48 -37.57
CA ASN A 71 8.92 -6.81 -36.97
C ASN A 71 8.79 -7.97 -35.97
N ILE A 72 7.70 -8.01 -35.19
CA ILE A 72 7.43 -9.12 -34.27
C ILE A 72 7.20 -10.41 -35.06
N HIS A 73 6.37 -10.37 -36.11
CA HIS A 73 6.11 -11.53 -36.96
C HIS A 73 7.37 -12.01 -37.69
N ALA A 74 8.17 -11.11 -38.26
CA ALA A 74 9.43 -11.45 -38.92
C ALA A 74 10.49 -12.04 -37.97
N ALA A 75 10.32 -11.85 -36.66
CA ALA A 75 11.19 -12.44 -35.65
C ALA A 75 10.77 -13.86 -35.22
N ILE A 76 9.63 -14.36 -35.69
CA ILE A 76 9.13 -15.70 -35.40
C ILE A 76 9.57 -16.62 -36.56
N PRO A 77 10.51 -17.57 -36.33
CA PRO A 77 10.95 -18.50 -37.35
C PRO A 77 9.86 -19.55 -37.63
N ASP A 78 9.94 -20.23 -38.78
CA ASP A 78 8.92 -21.19 -39.23
C ASP A 78 8.79 -22.40 -38.29
N GLU A 79 9.91 -22.84 -37.70
CA GLU A 79 9.97 -23.87 -36.66
C GLU A 79 9.34 -23.43 -35.33
N GLY A 80 9.14 -22.12 -35.16
CA GLY A 80 8.63 -21.47 -33.96
C GLY A 80 9.73 -21.02 -32.99
N ILE A 81 9.39 -20.09 -32.11
CA ILE A 81 10.29 -19.53 -31.09
C ILE A 81 9.63 -19.61 -29.72
N GLU A 82 10.42 -19.86 -28.68
CA GLU A 82 9.92 -19.77 -27.32
C GLU A 82 9.43 -18.36 -27.01
N ILE A 83 8.24 -18.25 -26.44
CA ILE A 83 7.63 -16.96 -26.11
C ILE A 83 8.50 -16.11 -25.17
N GLN A 84 9.32 -16.77 -24.33
CA GLN A 84 10.29 -16.12 -23.43
C GLN A 84 11.40 -15.44 -24.21
N GLU A 85 11.93 -16.12 -25.23
CA GLU A 85 12.95 -15.57 -26.11
C GLU A 85 12.38 -14.39 -26.92
N LEU A 86 11.17 -14.54 -27.44
CA LEU A 86 10.48 -13.48 -28.18
C LEU A 86 10.19 -12.25 -27.29
N ALA A 87 9.68 -12.47 -26.08
CA ALA A 87 9.42 -11.39 -25.12
C ALA A 87 10.71 -10.66 -24.72
N ARG A 88 11.81 -11.40 -24.51
CA ARG A 88 13.14 -10.84 -24.22
C ARG A 88 13.66 -10.00 -25.39
N LYS A 89 13.52 -10.50 -26.62
CA LYS A 89 13.96 -9.83 -27.86
C LYS A 89 13.29 -8.46 -28.04
N PHE A 90 12.03 -8.33 -27.64
CA PHE A 90 11.27 -7.08 -27.75
C PHE A 90 11.18 -6.26 -26.46
N GLY A 91 11.89 -6.66 -25.40
CA GLY A 91 11.87 -5.96 -24.12
C GLY A 91 10.47 -5.79 -23.55
N VAL A 92 9.64 -6.83 -23.66
CA VAL A 92 8.24 -6.80 -23.18
C VAL A 92 8.25 -6.67 -21.67
N ASP A 93 8.07 -5.45 -21.19
CA ASP A 93 7.92 -5.15 -19.77
C ASP A 93 6.44 -5.21 -19.36
N SER A 94 6.21 -5.01 -18.06
CA SER A 94 4.86 -4.92 -17.51
C SER A 94 4.00 -3.86 -18.20
N SER A 95 4.64 -2.85 -18.83
CA SER A 95 4.01 -1.73 -19.53
C SER A 95 3.56 -2.04 -20.97
N ASN A 96 4.02 -3.14 -21.56
CA ASN A 96 3.64 -3.57 -22.91
C ASN A 96 2.96 -4.94 -22.98
N PHE A 97 2.98 -5.69 -21.88
CA PHE A 97 2.46 -7.06 -21.80
C PHE A 97 1.12 -7.31 -22.51
N HIS A 98 0.06 -6.59 -22.16
CA HIS A 98 -1.27 -6.87 -22.71
C HIS A 98 -1.37 -6.60 -24.21
N LEU A 99 -0.75 -5.51 -24.70
CA LEU A 99 -0.71 -5.20 -26.12
C LEU A 99 0.10 -6.28 -26.88
N PHE A 100 1.21 -6.75 -26.29
CA PHE A 100 2.00 -7.84 -26.86
C PHE A 100 1.20 -9.14 -26.95
N VAL A 101 0.44 -9.51 -25.90
CA VAL A 101 -0.47 -10.68 -25.92
C VAL A 101 -1.51 -10.57 -27.04
N GLU A 102 -2.20 -9.44 -27.12
CA GLU A 102 -3.24 -9.23 -28.13
C GLU A 102 -2.66 -9.24 -29.56
N LEU A 103 -1.46 -8.71 -29.74
CA LEU A 103 -0.72 -8.82 -31.01
C LEU A 103 -0.38 -10.28 -31.32
N LEU A 104 0.20 -11.02 -30.37
CA LEU A 104 0.57 -12.43 -30.56
C LEU A 104 -0.62 -13.29 -30.93
N LYS A 105 -1.78 -13.12 -30.27
CA LYS A 105 -3.02 -13.83 -30.62
C LYS A 105 -3.46 -13.62 -32.07
N LYS A 106 -3.02 -12.54 -32.72
CA LYS A 106 -3.37 -12.20 -34.11
C LYS A 106 -2.31 -12.61 -35.12
N ILE A 107 -1.03 -12.53 -34.74
CA ILE A 107 0.09 -12.75 -35.65
C ILE A 107 0.74 -14.13 -35.49
N ALA A 108 0.32 -14.91 -34.50
CA ALA A 108 0.93 -16.19 -34.19
C ALA A 108 -0.07 -17.26 -33.74
N ILE A 109 0.36 -18.52 -33.88
CA ILE A 109 -0.25 -19.69 -33.25
C ILE A 109 0.55 -19.99 -31.98
N LEU A 110 -0.13 -20.01 -30.84
CA LEU A 110 0.46 -20.31 -29.54
C LEU A 110 0.24 -21.80 -29.24
N GLU A 111 1.34 -22.57 -29.21
CA GLU A 111 1.30 -23.97 -28.82
C GLU A 111 1.44 -24.11 -27.29
N VAL A 112 0.93 -25.22 -26.76
CA VAL A 112 0.94 -25.53 -25.30
C VAL A 112 2.36 -25.55 -24.73
N SER A 113 3.37 -25.81 -25.57
CA SER A 113 4.80 -25.76 -25.24
C SER A 113 5.36 -24.33 -25.10
N ALA A 114 4.50 -23.30 -25.12
CA ALA A 114 4.89 -21.90 -25.15
C ALA A 114 5.74 -21.54 -26.39
N ILE A 115 5.62 -22.34 -27.46
CA ILE A 115 6.21 -22.07 -28.76
C ILE A 115 5.23 -21.21 -29.56
N VAL A 116 5.75 -20.12 -30.10
CA VAL A 116 5.05 -19.18 -30.96
C VAL A 116 5.41 -19.53 -32.40
N LYS A 117 4.42 -19.85 -33.23
CA LYS A 117 4.59 -20.07 -34.68
C LYS A 117 3.93 -18.95 -35.48
N PRO A 118 4.43 -18.58 -36.66
CA PRO A 118 3.85 -17.49 -37.43
C PRO A 118 2.43 -17.85 -37.89
N ALA A 119 1.51 -16.89 -37.83
CA ALA A 119 0.18 -17.08 -38.39
C ALA A 119 0.25 -17.07 -39.92
N LYS A 120 -0.70 -17.77 -40.58
CA LYS A 120 -0.78 -17.81 -42.05
C LYS A 120 -1.06 -16.44 -42.69
N SER A 121 -1.61 -15.50 -41.94
CA SER A 121 -1.96 -14.16 -42.42
C SER A 121 -1.74 -13.13 -41.32
N LEU A 122 -1.12 -12.02 -41.70
CA LEU A 122 -0.96 -10.86 -40.84
C LEU A 122 -2.27 -10.03 -40.77
N PRO A 123 -2.60 -9.44 -39.61
CA PRO A 123 -3.65 -8.45 -39.52
C PRO A 123 -3.31 -7.20 -40.34
N SER A 124 -4.33 -6.60 -40.93
CA SER A 124 -4.23 -5.36 -41.69
C SER A 124 -3.79 -4.18 -40.79
N PRO A 125 -3.17 -3.12 -41.35
CA PRO A 125 -2.81 -1.93 -40.58
C PRO A 125 -4.00 -1.29 -39.83
N SER A 126 -5.21 -1.38 -40.40
CA SER A 126 -6.44 -0.89 -39.76
C SER A 126 -6.80 -1.70 -38.51
N GLU A 127 -6.76 -3.03 -38.59
CA GLU A 127 -7.00 -3.91 -37.44
C GLU A 127 -5.96 -3.68 -36.33
N LEU A 128 -4.70 -3.44 -36.69
CA LEU A 128 -3.64 -3.13 -35.74
C LEU A 128 -3.90 -1.79 -35.01
N LYS A 129 -4.36 -0.78 -35.76
CA LYS A 129 -4.72 0.52 -35.19
C LYS A 129 -5.95 0.40 -34.28
N GLU A 130 -6.92 -0.42 -34.63
CA GLU A 130 -8.09 -0.71 -33.80
C GLU A 130 -7.71 -1.41 -32.49
N LEU A 131 -6.76 -2.35 -32.53
CA LEU A 131 -6.21 -2.98 -31.31
C LEU A 131 -5.49 -1.98 -30.41
N GLU A 132 -4.69 -1.09 -31.00
CA GLU A 132 -4.00 -0.04 -30.25
C GLU A 132 -5.01 0.95 -29.61
N ILE A 133 -6.06 1.32 -30.35
CA ILE A 133 -7.15 2.17 -29.84
C ILE A 133 -7.89 1.44 -28.72
N ALA A 134 -8.31 0.19 -28.90
CA ALA A 134 -9.02 -0.60 -27.90
C ALA A 134 -8.18 -0.82 -26.63
N ALA A 135 -6.87 -0.98 -26.77
CA ALA A 135 -5.95 -1.07 -25.63
C ALA A 135 -5.85 0.26 -24.85
N LYS A 136 -6.00 1.40 -25.53
CA LYS A 136 -5.94 2.75 -24.95
C LYS A 136 -7.29 3.29 -24.48
N GLU A 137 -8.41 2.78 -25.01
CA GLU A 137 -9.75 3.28 -24.69
C GLU A 137 -10.13 2.94 -23.24
N PRO A 138 -10.49 3.94 -22.41
CA PRO A 138 -11.05 3.68 -21.09
C PRO A 138 -12.50 3.19 -21.27
N PRO A 139 -12.92 2.07 -20.65
CA PRO A 139 -14.30 1.64 -20.73
C PRO A 139 -15.19 2.55 -19.86
N ILE A 140 -16.40 2.75 -20.36
CA ILE A 140 -17.43 3.70 -19.96
C ILE A 140 -17.89 3.55 -18.48
N PRO A 141 -18.42 4.61 -17.83
CA PRO A 141 -18.19 6.04 -18.05
C PRO A 141 -16.99 6.51 -17.21
N LYS A 142 -16.21 7.42 -17.81
CA LYS A 142 -14.90 7.92 -17.34
C LYS A 142 -14.91 8.62 -15.98
N VAL A 143 -16.07 8.92 -15.39
CA VAL A 143 -16.21 9.57 -14.07
C VAL A 143 -17.59 9.23 -13.50
N LEU A 144 -17.66 8.47 -12.40
CA LEU A 144 -18.89 8.36 -11.63
C LEU A 144 -19.27 9.73 -11.07
N LYS A 145 -20.54 10.11 -11.14
CA LYS A 145 -21.01 11.31 -10.43
C LYS A 145 -20.85 11.09 -8.92
N LYS A 146 -20.71 12.17 -8.15
CA LYS A 146 -20.56 12.10 -6.67
C LYS A 146 -21.69 11.33 -5.97
N ASN A 147 -22.85 11.25 -6.60
CA ASN A 147 -24.03 10.54 -6.09
C ASN A 147 -24.20 9.15 -6.71
N GLN A 148 -23.19 8.60 -7.37
CA GLN A 148 -23.24 7.27 -7.95
C GLN A 148 -22.29 6.33 -7.24
N THR A 149 -22.69 5.07 -7.10
CA THR A 149 -21.85 3.97 -6.61
C THR A 149 -21.97 2.78 -7.54
N VAL A 150 -20.87 2.07 -7.75
CA VAL A 150 -20.87 0.84 -8.54
C VAL A 150 -20.87 -0.36 -7.60
N LEU A 151 -21.84 -1.24 -7.77
CA LEU A 151 -21.77 -2.59 -7.23
C LEU A 151 -21.32 -3.54 -8.33
N SER A 152 -20.55 -4.55 -7.97
CA SER A 152 -20.06 -5.53 -8.93
C SER A 152 -20.05 -6.91 -8.28
N LYS A 153 -20.39 -7.93 -9.05
CA LYS A 153 -20.31 -9.34 -8.65
C LYS A 153 -19.91 -10.20 -9.84
N LEU A 154 -19.14 -11.25 -9.57
CA LEU A 154 -18.91 -12.31 -10.55
C LEU A 154 -20.15 -13.20 -10.66
N LEU A 155 -20.54 -13.51 -11.89
CA LEU A 155 -21.66 -14.37 -12.25
C LEU A 155 -21.17 -15.78 -12.62
N GLY A 156 -22.09 -16.74 -12.62
CA GLY A 156 -21.84 -18.11 -13.02
C GLY A 156 -20.89 -18.87 -12.08
N ALA A 157 -20.19 -19.84 -12.65
CA ALA A 157 -19.09 -20.59 -12.04
C ALA A 157 -17.80 -20.17 -12.75
N PRO A 158 -17.09 -19.14 -12.25
CA PRO A 158 -15.85 -18.68 -12.88
C PRO A 158 -14.85 -19.83 -13.05
N VAL A 159 -14.15 -19.83 -14.19
CA VAL A 159 -13.18 -20.88 -14.53
C VAL A 159 -11.78 -20.30 -14.44
N VAL A 160 -10.89 -21.01 -13.76
CA VAL A 160 -9.47 -20.69 -13.66
C VAL A 160 -8.71 -21.56 -14.64
N THR A 161 -7.84 -20.96 -15.44
CA THR A 161 -7.00 -21.64 -16.44
C THR A 161 -5.54 -21.24 -16.24
N TRP A 162 -4.60 -22.12 -16.61
CA TRP A 162 -3.16 -21.88 -16.45
C TRP A 162 -2.33 -22.27 -17.68
N ASP A 163 -2.96 -22.79 -18.73
CA ASP A 163 -2.35 -23.12 -20.01
C ASP A 163 -2.90 -22.28 -21.18
N ASP A 164 -3.72 -21.26 -20.87
CA ASP A 164 -4.22 -20.33 -21.86
C ASP A 164 -3.10 -19.40 -22.36
N SER A 165 -3.31 -18.81 -23.55
CA SER A 165 -2.32 -17.92 -24.15
C SER A 165 -1.89 -16.81 -23.19
N GLU A 166 -2.82 -16.25 -22.46
CA GLU A 166 -2.64 -15.17 -21.51
C GLU A 166 -1.72 -15.58 -20.35
N ALA A 167 -1.93 -16.75 -19.75
CA ALA A 167 -1.10 -17.30 -18.69
C ALA A 167 0.30 -17.68 -19.19
N LEU A 168 0.40 -18.29 -20.38
CA LEU A 168 1.69 -18.66 -20.97
C LEU A 168 2.55 -17.42 -21.27
N VAL A 169 1.98 -16.39 -21.91
CA VAL A 169 2.71 -15.14 -22.14
C VAL A 169 3.07 -14.50 -20.82
N ARG A 170 2.16 -14.51 -19.83
CA ARG A 170 2.39 -13.91 -18.50
C ARG A 170 3.58 -14.56 -17.81
N GLY A 171 3.63 -15.88 -17.76
CA GLY A 171 4.77 -16.62 -17.20
C GLY A 171 6.08 -16.31 -17.91
N ALA A 172 6.03 -16.04 -19.21
CA ALA A 172 7.20 -15.73 -20.00
C ALA A 172 7.68 -14.28 -19.93
N SER A 173 6.80 -13.36 -19.52
CA SER A 173 7.07 -11.92 -19.53
C SER A 173 7.98 -11.43 -18.39
N ASN A 174 8.36 -12.30 -17.45
CA ASN A 174 9.10 -11.94 -16.22
C ASN A 174 8.44 -10.79 -15.43
N ILE A 175 7.11 -10.63 -15.55
CA ILE A 175 6.38 -9.57 -14.87
C ILE A 175 6.28 -9.79 -13.36
N LEU A 176 6.28 -11.06 -12.92
CA LEU A 176 6.39 -11.43 -11.52
C LEU A 176 7.84 -11.17 -11.07
N PRO A 177 8.08 -10.23 -10.14
CA PRO A 177 9.42 -10.04 -9.59
C PRO A 177 9.80 -11.27 -8.78
N SER A 178 11.10 -11.61 -8.71
CA SER A 178 11.60 -12.74 -7.92
C SER A 178 11.30 -12.61 -6.42
N GLN A 179 11.06 -11.39 -5.94
CA GLN A 179 10.71 -11.08 -4.56
C GLN A 179 9.68 -9.96 -4.52
N LEU A 180 8.79 -10.03 -3.54
CA LEU A 180 7.91 -8.94 -3.15
C LEU A 180 8.34 -8.37 -1.79
N TYR A 181 8.15 -7.07 -1.62
CA TYR A 181 8.57 -6.34 -0.44
C TYR A 181 7.36 -5.80 0.29
N ARG A 182 7.10 -6.25 1.50
CA ARG A 182 5.94 -5.82 2.28
C ARG A 182 6.37 -4.94 3.44
N VAL A 183 5.95 -3.68 3.39
CA VAL A 183 6.10 -2.74 4.49
C VAL A 183 4.97 -2.97 5.49
N PHE A 184 5.31 -3.09 6.77
CA PHE A 184 4.33 -3.21 7.84
C PHE A 184 4.78 -2.48 9.11
N HIS A 185 3.78 -2.17 9.93
CA HIS A 185 3.91 -1.44 11.20
C HIS A 185 2.65 -1.66 12.05
N GLU A 186 2.64 -1.15 13.28
CA GLU A 186 1.61 -1.40 14.31
C GLU A 186 0.16 -1.08 13.94
N ASP A 187 -0.05 -0.06 13.10
CA ASP A 187 -1.38 0.38 12.69
C ASP A 187 -1.79 -0.23 11.34
N SER A 188 -1.00 -1.18 10.81
CA SER A 188 -1.33 -1.86 9.57
C SER A 188 -2.67 -2.58 9.73
N ALA A 189 -3.54 -2.47 8.73
CA ALA A 189 -4.85 -3.11 8.73
C ALA A 189 -4.77 -4.62 8.39
N THR A 190 -3.78 -5.31 8.95
CA THR A 190 -3.42 -6.71 8.71
C THR A 190 -2.84 -7.31 9.99
N LEU A 191 -3.21 -8.53 10.33
CA LEU A 191 -2.52 -9.31 11.34
C LEU A 191 -1.15 -9.78 10.82
N SER A 192 -0.20 -10.00 11.72
CA SER A 192 1.17 -10.42 11.42
C SER A 192 1.77 -11.32 12.52
N ALA A 193 2.60 -12.28 12.12
CA ALA A 193 3.38 -13.09 13.06
C ALA A 193 4.51 -12.27 13.73
N TYR A 194 4.92 -11.17 13.10
CA TYR A 194 6.08 -10.35 13.47
C TYR A 194 5.73 -9.15 14.34
N MET A 195 4.50 -9.08 14.87
CA MET A 195 4.14 -8.10 15.89
C MET A 195 3.58 -8.79 17.13
N THR A 196 3.92 -8.25 18.29
CA THR A 196 3.39 -8.77 19.56
C THR A 196 1.88 -8.47 19.66
N LYS A 197 1.13 -9.33 20.36
CA LYS A 197 -0.32 -9.18 20.52
C LYS A 197 -0.74 -7.83 21.12
N HIS A 198 0.11 -7.25 21.99
CA HIS A 198 -0.14 -5.94 22.59
C HIS A 198 -0.08 -4.77 21.60
N ASN A 199 0.46 -5.00 20.40
CA ASN A 199 0.75 -3.96 19.42
C ASN A 199 -0.34 -3.77 18.36
N TYR A 200 -1.34 -4.66 18.28
CA TYR A 200 -2.45 -4.49 17.36
C TYR A 200 -3.53 -3.62 17.99
N VAL A 201 -3.70 -2.41 17.46
CA VAL A 201 -4.82 -1.52 17.83
C VAL A 201 -6.19 -2.21 17.66
N LYS A 202 -6.29 -3.22 16.78
CA LYS A 202 -7.54 -3.95 16.50
C LYS A 202 -7.69 -5.30 17.22
N SER A 203 -6.60 -5.91 17.71
CA SER A 203 -6.71 -7.21 18.41
C SER A 203 -6.93 -7.05 19.91
N ARG A 204 -6.73 -5.84 20.46
CA ARG A 204 -7.02 -5.57 21.87
C ARG A 204 -8.49 -5.81 22.21
N ASP A 205 -9.39 -5.53 21.27
CA ASP A 205 -10.83 -5.51 21.53
C ASP A 205 -11.58 -6.69 20.89
N LEU A 206 -10.95 -7.46 20.00
CA LEU A 206 -11.59 -8.54 19.21
C LEU A 206 -10.87 -9.88 19.42
N PRO A 207 -11.19 -10.64 20.47
CA PRO A 207 -10.51 -11.91 20.81
C PRO A 207 -10.67 -13.01 19.74
N TYR A 208 -11.65 -12.87 18.83
CA TYR A 208 -11.82 -13.78 17.69
C TYR A 208 -10.86 -13.50 16.53
N LEU A 209 -10.18 -12.33 16.51
CA LEU A 209 -9.27 -11.94 15.45
C LEU A 209 -7.87 -12.55 15.70
N ASN A 210 -7.77 -13.87 15.57
CA ASN A 210 -6.51 -14.60 15.71
C ASN A 210 -5.84 -14.80 14.36
N LEU A 211 -4.52 -14.58 14.33
CA LEU A 211 -3.68 -14.97 13.21
C LEU A 211 -3.74 -16.48 13.08
N SER A 212 -4.07 -16.97 11.88
CA SER A 212 -4.07 -18.41 11.61
C SER A 212 -2.67 -19.00 11.83
N LYS A 213 -2.61 -20.28 12.23
CA LYS A 213 -1.34 -21.00 12.33
C LYS A 213 -0.62 -20.99 10.98
N ASP A 214 0.70 -20.89 11.00
CA ASP A 214 1.56 -20.96 9.82
C ASP A 214 1.35 -19.81 8.80
N VAL A 215 0.72 -18.71 9.23
CA VAL A 215 0.47 -17.51 8.42
C VAL A 215 1.33 -16.34 8.92
N ALA A 216 2.11 -15.74 8.02
CA ALA A 216 2.93 -14.56 8.31
C ALA A 216 2.10 -13.28 8.40
N PHE A 217 1.13 -13.13 7.47
CA PHE A 217 0.24 -11.98 7.40
C PHE A 217 -1.18 -12.41 7.02
N GLN A 218 -2.18 -11.82 7.67
CA GLN A 218 -3.59 -12.07 7.38
C GLN A 218 -4.34 -10.75 7.25
N ALA A 219 -5.14 -10.62 6.20
CA ALA A 219 -6.03 -9.49 6.02
C ALA A 219 -7.10 -9.49 7.12
N VAL A 220 -7.56 -8.31 7.52
CA VAL A 220 -8.63 -8.21 8.54
C VAL A 220 -9.98 -8.65 7.96
N GLY A 221 -10.22 -8.38 6.68
CA GLY A 221 -11.37 -8.91 5.95
C GLY A 221 -11.07 -10.32 5.43
N THR A 222 -12.06 -11.20 5.48
CA THR A 222 -12.00 -12.50 4.82
C THR A 222 -12.05 -12.30 3.32
N PHE A 223 -11.12 -12.93 2.60
CA PHE A 223 -11.12 -12.90 1.14
C PHE A 223 -12.10 -13.93 0.59
N SER A 224 -13.00 -13.47 -0.30
CA SER A 224 -13.89 -14.30 -1.11
C SER A 224 -13.67 -13.91 -2.56
N ALA A 225 -13.16 -14.80 -3.39
CA ALA A 225 -12.82 -14.49 -4.77
C ALA A 225 -14.03 -14.00 -5.57
N LYS A 226 -15.22 -14.58 -5.32
CA LYS A 226 -16.46 -14.18 -5.99
C LYS A 226 -16.88 -12.73 -5.68
N GLU A 227 -16.64 -12.27 -4.45
CA GLU A 227 -16.99 -10.93 -4.00
C GLU A 227 -15.86 -9.93 -4.27
N ASP A 228 -14.63 -10.34 -3.97
CA ASP A 228 -13.47 -9.47 -3.90
C ASP A 228 -12.75 -9.31 -5.24
N LEU A 229 -12.76 -10.29 -6.15
CA LEU A 229 -12.23 -10.16 -7.53
C LEU A 229 -13.15 -9.30 -8.41
N THR A 230 -13.56 -8.15 -7.87
CA THR A 230 -14.40 -7.16 -8.51
C THR A 230 -13.70 -5.81 -8.42
N ARG A 231 -13.95 -4.97 -9.43
CA ARG A 231 -13.34 -3.64 -9.51
C ARG A 231 -13.59 -2.79 -8.24
N PRO A 232 -14.81 -2.66 -7.69
CA PRO A 232 -15.06 -1.85 -6.50
C PRO A 232 -14.30 -2.31 -5.25
N ARG A 233 -14.12 -3.62 -5.07
CA ARG A 233 -13.43 -4.18 -3.90
C ARG A 233 -11.92 -3.94 -3.95
N ILE A 234 -11.33 -4.10 -5.13
CA ILE A 234 -9.91 -3.77 -5.36
C ILE A 234 -9.69 -2.25 -5.22
N GLU A 235 -10.51 -1.40 -5.85
CA GLU A 235 -10.41 0.06 -5.72
C GLU A 235 -10.49 0.52 -4.27
N ARG A 236 -11.41 -0.04 -3.49
CA ARG A 236 -11.55 0.26 -2.07
C ARG A 236 -10.27 -0.05 -1.28
N HIS A 237 -9.51 -1.07 -1.65
CA HIS A 237 -8.20 -1.34 -1.03
C HIS A 237 -7.16 -0.27 -1.35
N LEU A 238 -7.16 0.26 -2.58
CA LEU A 238 -6.23 1.30 -3.01
C LEU A 238 -6.47 2.64 -2.32
N VAL A 239 -7.64 2.84 -1.70
CA VAL A 239 -7.92 3.99 -0.83
C VAL A 239 -7.38 3.74 0.58
N TRP A 240 -6.12 4.12 0.84
CA TRP A 240 -5.41 3.84 2.10
C TRP A 240 -6.14 4.24 3.41
N ASN A 241 -6.98 5.27 3.38
CA ASN A 241 -7.70 5.75 4.56
C ASN A 241 -9.08 5.09 4.77
N GLN A 242 -9.49 4.20 3.87
CA GLN A 242 -10.80 3.55 3.95
C GLN A 242 -10.74 2.33 4.88
N LYS A 243 -11.26 2.48 6.10
CA LYS A 243 -11.26 1.41 7.11
C LYS A 243 -12.42 0.41 6.97
N THR A 244 -13.55 0.85 6.41
CA THR A 244 -14.81 0.08 6.34
C THR A 244 -15.34 0.05 4.90
N PRO A 245 -15.80 -1.11 4.39
CA PRO A 245 -15.55 -2.44 4.96
C PRO A 245 -14.03 -2.71 5.07
N PRO A 246 -13.57 -3.66 5.92
CA PRO A 246 -12.15 -3.97 6.02
C PRO A 246 -11.60 -4.56 4.71
N SER A 247 -10.28 -4.50 4.57
CA SER A 247 -9.61 -5.08 3.40
C SER A 247 -9.46 -6.57 3.52
N SER A 248 -9.80 -7.28 2.45
CA SER A 248 -9.41 -8.67 2.21
C SER A 248 -8.08 -8.80 1.47
N TYR A 249 -7.41 -7.68 1.18
CA TYR A 249 -6.14 -7.61 0.47
C TYR A 249 -4.98 -7.16 1.37
N ILE A 250 -3.79 -7.64 1.03
CA ILE A 250 -2.51 -7.36 1.68
C ILE A 250 -1.53 -6.77 0.65
N SER A 251 -1.16 -5.49 0.80
CA SER A 251 -0.22 -4.83 -0.11
C SER A 251 1.23 -5.31 0.04
N ALA A 252 1.93 -5.42 -1.09
CA ALA A 252 3.38 -5.51 -1.21
C ALA A 252 3.87 -4.72 -2.45
N PHE A 253 5.18 -4.52 -2.57
CA PHE A 253 5.85 -3.76 -3.62
C PHE A 253 6.73 -4.69 -4.46
N ASN A 254 6.79 -4.47 -5.76
CA ASN A 254 7.63 -5.27 -6.68
C ASN A 254 9.11 -4.88 -6.71
N ASN A 255 9.52 -3.86 -5.95
CA ASN A 255 10.91 -3.46 -5.84
C ASN A 255 11.19 -2.80 -4.48
N LEU A 256 12.46 -2.85 -4.09
CA LEU A 256 12.90 -2.33 -2.81
C LEU A 256 12.82 -0.80 -2.71
N SER A 257 13.04 -0.07 -3.81
CA SER A 257 13.02 1.40 -3.80
C SER A 257 11.64 1.95 -3.38
N ASP A 258 10.57 1.41 -3.96
CA ASP A 258 9.20 1.81 -3.63
C ASP A 258 8.81 1.40 -2.21
N ALA A 259 9.26 0.24 -1.74
CA ALA A 259 9.08 -0.19 -0.36
C ALA A 259 9.81 0.74 0.63
N CYS A 260 11.06 1.12 0.34
CA CYS A 260 11.83 2.08 1.13
C CYS A 260 11.18 3.46 1.16
N ARG A 261 10.67 3.95 0.02
CA ARG A 261 9.90 5.20 -0.02
C ARG A 261 8.67 5.11 0.89
N ARG A 262 7.99 3.96 0.91
CA ARG A 262 6.85 3.73 1.79
C ARG A 262 7.23 3.66 3.27
N LEU A 263 8.35 3.02 3.62
CA LEU A 263 8.88 3.03 5.00
C LEU A 263 9.16 4.45 5.49
N ARG A 264 9.87 5.25 4.68
CA ARG A 264 10.18 6.65 5.01
C ARG A 264 8.93 7.53 5.17
N PHE A 265 7.90 7.28 4.36
CA PHE A 265 6.60 7.94 4.52
C PHE A 265 5.98 7.67 5.90
N HIS A 266 6.21 6.48 6.47
CA HIS A 266 5.71 6.12 7.79
C HIS A 266 6.66 6.52 8.95
N SER A 267 7.93 6.85 8.68
CA SER A 267 8.97 6.97 9.71
C SER A 267 9.27 8.38 10.23
N ARG A 268 8.42 9.38 9.94
CA ARG A 268 8.63 10.80 10.33
C ARG A 268 9.77 11.52 9.58
N ILE A 269 10.75 10.80 9.00
CA ILE A 269 11.90 11.35 8.23
C ILE A 269 11.52 11.77 6.79
N GLY A 270 10.27 11.59 6.37
CA GLY A 270 9.84 12.06 5.06
C GLY A 270 10.10 13.57 4.86
N ASP A 271 10.64 13.91 3.68
CA ASP A 271 10.78 15.24 3.04
C ASP A 271 9.91 16.32 3.71
N ASP A 272 10.39 17.54 3.95
CA ASP A 272 9.74 18.57 4.80
C ASP A 272 8.23 18.82 4.53
N ARG A 273 7.73 18.40 3.36
CA ARG A 273 6.31 18.36 2.97
C ARG A 273 5.48 17.25 3.66
N VAL A 274 6.11 16.21 4.20
CA VAL A 274 5.55 15.00 4.83
C VAL A 274 5.51 15.10 6.36
N ARG A 275 6.12 16.15 6.96
CA ARG A 275 5.98 16.48 8.40
C ARG A 275 4.54 16.63 8.89
N GLN A 276 3.56 16.62 7.98
CA GLN A 276 2.13 16.64 8.28
C GLN A 276 1.50 15.24 8.51
N SER A 277 2.22 14.13 8.30
CA SER A 277 1.67 12.81 8.61
C SER A 277 1.44 12.69 10.12
N LYS A 278 0.18 12.67 10.53
CA LYS A 278 -0.22 12.44 11.93
C LYS A 278 0.03 11.01 12.41
N ARG A 279 0.41 10.10 11.52
CA ARG A 279 0.66 8.69 11.83
C ARG A 279 2.13 8.39 11.60
N ILE A 280 2.85 8.20 12.69
CA ILE A 280 4.25 7.78 12.69
C ILE A 280 4.26 6.36 13.23
N GLY A 281 4.78 5.43 12.42
CA GLY A 281 5.02 4.07 12.89
C GLY A 281 6.30 4.04 13.71
N GLU A 282 6.23 3.55 14.95
CA GLU A 282 7.41 3.34 15.78
C GLU A 282 8.04 1.98 15.52
N ARG A 283 7.27 1.02 14.99
CA ARG A 283 7.66 -0.39 14.84
C ARG A 283 7.62 -0.80 13.37
N LEU A 284 8.45 -0.11 12.58
CA LEU A 284 8.52 -0.32 11.14
C LEU A 284 9.41 -1.51 10.80
N ALA A 285 8.95 -2.34 9.87
CA ALA A 285 9.73 -3.44 9.33
C ALA A 285 9.33 -3.73 7.89
N LEU A 286 10.20 -4.46 7.22
CA LEU A 286 10.04 -4.92 5.85
C LEU A 286 10.10 -6.44 5.83
N ALA A 287 9.09 -7.10 5.26
CA ALA A 287 9.17 -8.52 4.94
C ALA A 287 9.55 -8.69 3.46
N VAL A 288 10.49 -9.58 3.20
CA VAL A 288 10.86 -10.05 1.86
C VAL A 288 10.13 -11.37 1.63
N ILE A 289 9.39 -11.43 0.52
CA ILE A 289 8.50 -12.53 0.17
C ILE A 289 9.04 -13.21 -1.08
N ASP A 290 9.31 -14.51 -1.00
CA ASP A 290 9.71 -15.33 -2.14
C ASP A 290 8.52 -15.52 -3.09
N THR A 291 8.78 -15.39 -4.40
CA THR A 291 7.78 -15.64 -5.44
C THR A 291 8.14 -16.78 -6.39
N SER A 292 9.23 -17.51 -6.13
CA SER A 292 9.76 -18.55 -7.01
C SER A 292 8.76 -19.67 -7.32
N ASN A 293 7.79 -19.89 -6.44
CA ASN A 293 6.81 -20.96 -6.53
C ASN A 293 5.44 -20.52 -7.08
N PHE A 294 5.30 -19.32 -7.63
CA PHE A 294 4.05 -18.90 -8.26
C PHE A 294 3.98 -19.28 -9.73
N VAL A 295 2.78 -19.65 -10.16
CA VAL A 295 2.43 -19.87 -11.55
C VAL A 295 1.36 -18.86 -11.98
N PRO A 296 1.42 -18.37 -13.24
CA PRO A 296 0.41 -17.49 -13.78
C PRO A 296 -0.90 -18.25 -14.02
N MET A 297 -2.03 -17.66 -13.69
CA MET A 297 -3.35 -18.17 -14.05
C MET A 297 -4.29 -17.04 -14.48
N THR A 298 -5.38 -17.39 -15.15
CA THR A 298 -6.41 -16.45 -15.60
C THR A 298 -7.77 -16.92 -15.11
N VAL A 299 -8.49 -16.04 -14.40
CA VAL A 299 -9.90 -16.24 -14.03
C VAL A 299 -10.79 -15.71 -15.13
N HIS A 300 -11.56 -16.59 -15.75
CA HIS A 300 -12.58 -16.28 -16.76
C HIS A 300 -13.95 -16.24 -16.09
N ALA A 301 -14.63 -15.10 -16.17
CA ALA A 301 -15.93 -14.91 -15.54
C ALA A 301 -16.80 -13.93 -16.32
N GLU A 302 -18.10 -13.98 -16.08
CA GLU A 302 -18.99 -12.85 -16.37
C GLU A 302 -19.04 -11.94 -15.14
N VAL A 303 -18.96 -10.62 -15.34
CA VAL A 303 -19.16 -9.63 -14.28
C VAL A 303 -20.45 -8.87 -14.54
N GLU A 304 -21.28 -8.76 -13.50
CA GLU A 304 -22.42 -7.86 -13.48
C GLU A 304 -22.03 -6.59 -12.71
N GLU A 305 -22.07 -5.45 -13.37
CA GLU A 305 -21.84 -4.13 -12.78
C GLU A 305 -23.17 -3.37 -12.73
N ARG A 306 -23.54 -2.89 -11.54
CA ARG A 306 -24.73 -2.07 -11.30
C ARG A 306 -24.33 -0.67 -10.90
N VAL A 307 -24.69 0.34 -11.69
CA VAL A 307 -24.48 1.74 -11.34
C VAL A 307 -25.71 2.23 -10.58
N ILE A 308 -25.60 2.35 -9.26
CA ILE A 308 -26.67 2.88 -8.40
C ILE A 308 -26.53 4.40 -8.34
N THR A 309 -27.59 5.12 -8.69
CA THR A 309 -27.65 6.57 -8.52
C THR A 309 -28.45 6.90 -7.26
N TRP A 310 -27.80 7.54 -6.29
CA TRP A 310 -28.41 8.01 -5.06
C TRP A 310 -29.08 9.37 -5.29
N VAL A 311 -30.38 9.45 -5.04
CA VAL A 311 -31.14 10.70 -5.03
C VAL A 311 -31.39 11.08 -3.58
N THR A 312 -31.03 12.32 -3.23
CA THR A 312 -31.30 12.85 -1.89
C THR A 312 -32.64 13.54 -1.90
N THR A 313 -33.65 12.92 -1.30
CA THR A 313 -34.98 13.50 -1.14
C THR A 313 -35.03 14.25 0.19
N PHE A 314 -35.52 15.49 0.17
CA PHE A 314 -35.77 16.24 1.39
C PHE A 314 -37.17 15.91 1.92
N MET A 315 -37.23 15.26 3.07
CA MET A 315 -38.47 15.01 3.79
C MET A 315 -38.61 16.04 4.92
N PRO A 316 -39.70 16.84 4.98
CA PRO A 316 -39.84 17.95 5.92
C PRO A 316 -39.65 17.57 7.41
N LEU A 317 -39.97 16.32 7.79
CA LEU A 317 -39.91 15.84 9.17
C LEU A 317 -38.71 14.93 9.47
N PHE A 318 -38.14 14.26 8.46
CA PHE A 318 -37.10 13.24 8.64
C PHE A 318 -35.72 13.67 8.10
N GLY A 319 -35.63 14.89 7.55
CA GLY A 319 -34.38 15.41 7.00
C GLY A 319 -34.11 14.90 5.59
N ARG A 320 -32.85 14.56 5.31
CA ARG A 320 -32.39 14.14 3.98
C ARG A 320 -32.27 12.63 3.94
N GLU A 321 -33.11 11.99 3.14
CA GLU A 321 -33.03 10.55 2.89
C GLU A 321 -32.32 10.30 1.56
N LYS A 322 -31.42 9.31 1.51
CA LYS A 322 -30.77 8.89 0.28
C LYS A 322 -31.46 7.63 -0.25
N ASN A 323 -32.20 7.80 -1.33
CA ASN A 323 -32.92 6.70 -1.97
C ASN A 323 -32.14 6.22 -3.21
N PRO A 324 -31.88 4.91 -3.35
CA PRO A 324 -31.29 4.36 -4.56
C PRO A 324 -32.31 4.44 -5.70
N THR A 325 -31.90 5.00 -6.83
CA THR A 325 -32.68 5.06 -8.08
C THR A 325 -32.17 4.02 -9.07
N THR A 326 -32.95 3.75 -10.13
CA THR A 326 -32.70 2.82 -11.24
C THR A 326 -31.23 2.52 -11.46
N ALA A 327 -30.88 1.24 -11.33
CA ALA A 327 -29.55 0.75 -11.63
C ALA A 327 -29.42 0.52 -13.13
N GLU A 328 -28.43 1.15 -13.76
CA GLU A 328 -27.94 0.66 -15.05
C GLU A 328 -27.17 -0.64 -14.79
N ILE A 329 -27.55 -1.71 -15.49
CA ILE A 329 -26.92 -3.03 -15.36
C ILE A 329 -26.10 -3.28 -16.61
N VAL A 330 -24.81 -3.54 -16.43
CA VAL A 330 -23.89 -3.93 -17.49
C VAL A 330 -23.37 -5.32 -17.17
N ILE A 331 -23.48 -6.24 -18.12
CA ILE A 331 -22.92 -7.59 -18.03
C ILE A 331 -21.85 -7.71 -19.10
N ARG A 332 -20.68 -8.23 -18.72
CA ARG A 332 -19.56 -8.42 -19.64
C ARG A 332 -18.63 -9.53 -19.18
N ASN A 333 -17.92 -10.14 -20.12
CA ASN A 333 -16.87 -11.10 -19.81
C ASN A 333 -15.62 -10.39 -19.28
N VAL A 334 -14.98 -10.99 -18.28
CA VAL A 334 -13.72 -10.56 -17.69
C VAL A 334 -12.73 -11.72 -17.62
N GLN A 335 -11.46 -11.37 -17.80
CA GLN A 335 -10.27 -12.18 -17.67
C GLN A 335 -9.40 -11.51 -16.62
N ILE A 336 -9.31 -12.10 -15.44
CA ILE A 336 -8.61 -11.52 -14.30
C ILE A 336 -7.27 -12.26 -14.14
N PRO A 337 -6.13 -11.58 -14.37
CA PRO A 337 -4.82 -12.18 -14.19
C PRO A 337 -4.56 -12.39 -12.70
N ILE A 338 -4.16 -13.61 -12.34
CA ILE A 338 -3.80 -13.99 -10.97
C ILE A 338 -2.48 -14.76 -10.98
N TRP A 339 -1.80 -14.77 -9.84
CA TRP A 339 -0.62 -15.58 -9.57
C TRP A 339 -0.92 -16.50 -8.39
N VAL A 340 -0.71 -17.79 -8.56
CA VAL A 340 -1.11 -18.79 -7.56
C VAL A 340 0.08 -19.67 -7.22
N HIS A 341 0.25 -20.02 -5.95
CA HIS A 341 1.30 -20.94 -5.54
C HIS A 341 1.14 -22.31 -6.23
N LYS A 342 2.22 -22.85 -6.79
CA LYS A 342 2.22 -24.05 -7.66
C LYS A 342 1.64 -25.31 -7.00
N SER A 343 1.59 -25.36 -5.67
CA SER A 343 1.02 -26.48 -4.93
C SER A 343 -0.45 -26.74 -5.27
N VAL A 344 -1.19 -25.77 -5.82
CA VAL A 344 -2.57 -26.01 -6.31
C VAL A 344 -2.66 -26.97 -7.49
N LEU A 345 -1.53 -27.18 -8.19
CA LEU A 345 -1.43 -28.07 -9.35
C LEU A 345 -0.98 -29.49 -8.97
N GLU A 346 -0.60 -29.72 -7.71
CA GLU A 346 -0.19 -31.05 -7.24
C GLU A 346 -1.35 -32.05 -7.40
N GLY A 347 -1.10 -33.17 -8.08
CA GLY A 347 -2.12 -34.18 -8.38
C GLY A 347 -3.10 -33.81 -9.50
N ARG A 348 -2.89 -32.69 -10.21
CA ARG A 348 -3.72 -32.25 -11.35
C ARG A 348 -3.02 -32.42 -12.70
N GLU A 349 -2.22 -33.48 -12.85
CA GLU A 349 -1.54 -33.78 -14.11
C GLU A 349 -2.54 -33.92 -15.27
N GLY A 350 -2.31 -33.15 -16.34
CA GLY A 350 -3.17 -33.13 -17.53
C GLY A 350 -4.42 -32.25 -17.43
N ALA A 351 -4.80 -31.77 -16.24
CA ALA A 351 -5.83 -30.75 -16.12
C ALA A 351 -5.31 -29.40 -16.63
N LYS A 352 -6.20 -28.63 -17.25
CA LYS A 352 -5.92 -27.31 -17.84
C LYS A 352 -6.71 -26.18 -17.18
N SER A 353 -7.74 -26.57 -16.43
CA SER A 353 -8.64 -25.66 -15.76
C SER A 353 -9.18 -26.25 -14.46
N MET A 354 -9.71 -25.37 -13.61
CA MET A 354 -10.48 -25.69 -12.42
C MET A 354 -11.55 -24.62 -12.19
N THR A 355 -12.58 -24.90 -11.39
CA THR A 355 -13.52 -23.85 -10.98
C THR A 355 -12.86 -22.93 -9.95
N LEU A 356 -13.36 -21.70 -9.83
CA LEU A 356 -12.88 -20.78 -8.80
C LEU A 356 -13.18 -21.31 -7.39
N GLU A 357 -14.29 -22.00 -7.20
CA GLU A 357 -14.65 -22.65 -5.94
C GLU A 357 -13.68 -23.79 -5.60
N GLU A 358 -13.26 -24.61 -6.57
CA GLU A 358 -12.21 -25.62 -6.38
C GLU A 358 -10.89 -24.98 -5.97
N LEU A 359 -10.51 -23.88 -6.63
CA LEU A 359 -9.31 -23.13 -6.29
C LEU A 359 -9.40 -22.63 -4.84
N GLU A 360 -10.48 -21.96 -4.44
CA GLU A 360 -10.70 -21.48 -3.08
C GLU A 360 -10.65 -22.60 -2.03
N GLY A 361 -11.18 -23.77 -2.37
CA GLY A 361 -11.14 -24.97 -1.52
C GLY A 361 -9.72 -25.40 -1.13
N THR A 362 -8.73 -25.16 -2.01
CA THR A 362 -7.31 -25.42 -1.71
C THR A 362 -6.67 -24.38 -0.78
N ARG A 363 -7.37 -23.26 -0.54
CA ARG A 363 -6.89 -22.09 0.22
C ARG A 363 -5.51 -21.61 -0.27
N PRO A 364 -5.35 -21.29 -1.55
CA PRO A 364 -4.04 -21.01 -2.09
C PRO A 364 -3.50 -19.69 -1.57
N GLU A 365 -2.17 -19.53 -1.65
CA GLU A 365 -1.61 -18.19 -1.72
C GLU A 365 -1.84 -17.65 -3.13
N MET A 366 -2.59 -16.55 -3.24
CA MET A 366 -2.98 -15.93 -4.50
C MET A 366 -2.62 -14.45 -4.47
N TRP A 367 -2.09 -13.95 -5.59
CA TRP A 367 -1.63 -12.58 -5.75
C TRP A 367 -2.19 -11.93 -7.01
N LEU A 368 -2.43 -10.62 -6.94
CA LEU A 368 -2.84 -9.77 -8.05
C LEU A 368 -1.82 -8.65 -8.28
N SER A 369 -1.43 -8.43 -9.54
CA SER A 369 -0.63 -7.26 -9.93
C SER A 369 -1.55 -6.10 -10.29
N ILE A 370 -1.42 -4.95 -9.61
CA ILE A 370 -2.21 -3.76 -9.96
C ILE A 370 -1.92 -3.32 -11.40
N THR A 371 -0.69 -3.47 -11.87
CA THR A 371 -0.36 -3.14 -13.26
C THR A 371 -1.09 -4.03 -14.25
N GLU A 372 -1.16 -5.35 -14.01
CA GLU A 372 -1.92 -6.26 -14.87
C GLU A 372 -3.43 -6.00 -14.81
N LEU A 373 -3.98 -5.77 -13.60
CA LEU A 373 -5.40 -5.48 -13.40
C LEU A 373 -5.87 -4.20 -14.12
N ARG A 374 -4.99 -3.20 -14.26
CA ARG A 374 -5.27 -1.99 -15.05
C ARG A 374 -5.42 -2.28 -16.54
N ARG A 375 -4.75 -3.32 -17.02
CA ARG A 375 -4.61 -3.64 -18.45
C ARG A 375 -5.66 -4.62 -18.89
N CYS A 376 -5.94 -5.63 -18.08
CA CYS A 376 -6.98 -6.60 -18.34
C CYS A 376 -8.34 -5.94 -18.49
N ASN A 377 -9.32 -6.67 -18.99
CA ASN A 377 -10.67 -6.18 -19.18
C ASN A 377 -11.44 -5.95 -17.85
N LEU A 378 -10.93 -6.31 -16.66
CA LEU A 378 -11.52 -5.84 -15.39
C LEU A 378 -11.35 -4.33 -15.19
N LYS A 379 -10.25 -3.75 -15.70
CA LYS A 379 -9.98 -2.31 -15.82
C LYS A 379 -10.02 -1.55 -14.49
N VAL A 380 -9.30 -2.06 -13.49
CA VAL A 380 -9.15 -1.41 -12.18
C VAL A 380 -8.40 -0.09 -12.35
N PRO A 381 -8.98 1.08 -12.00
CA PRO A 381 -8.26 2.33 -11.98
C PRO A 381 -7.32 2.36 -10.77
N ALA A 382 -6.05 2.61 -11.03
CA ALA A 382 -5.10 2.92 -9.98
C ALA A 382 -4.94 4.44 -9.88
N THR A 383 -5.03 4.97 -8.67
CA THR A 383 -4.52 6.29 -8.34
C THR A 383 -3.01 6.37 -8.62
N ARG A 384 -2.46 7.58 -8.73
CA ARG A 384 -0.99 7.74 -8.83
C ARG A 384 -0.33 7.05 -7.64
N GLY A 385 0.75 6.30 -7.89
CA GLY A 385 1.55 5.66 -6.84
C GLY A 385 1.14 4.24 -6.43
N HIS A 386 0.45 3.49 -7.31
CA HIS A 386 0.12 2.07 -7.05
C HIS A 386 0.57 1.13 -8.19
N HIS A 387 1.34 1.60 -9.17
CA HIS A 387 1.73 0.78 -10.34
C HIS A 387 2.72 -0.34 -10.00
N TYR A 388 3.45 -0.21 -8.90
CA TYR A 388 4.38 -1.20 -8.36
C TYR A 388 3.73 -2.12 -7.31
N GLU A 389 2.44 -1.93 -7.03
CA GLU A 389 1.75 -2.61 -5.93
C GLU A 389 1.21 -3.98 -6.37
N TRP A 390 1.39 -4.95 -5.49
CA TRP A 390 0.90 -6.32 -5.59
C TRP A 390 0.00 -6.61 -4.39
N LEU A 391 -1.10 -7.32 -4.63
CA LEU A 391 -2.11 -7.61 -3.61
C LEU A 391 -2.16 -9.10 -3.33
N ALA A 392 -1.77 -9.51 -2.12
CA ALA A 392 -2.06 -10.85 -1.65
C ALA A 392 -3.54 -10.95 -1.27
N CYS A 393 -4.19 -12.03 -1.70
CA CYS A 393 -5.60 -12.31 -1.44
C CYS A 393 -5.76 -13.03 -0.10
N GLY A 394 -6.10 -12.27 0.95
CA GLY A 394 -6.44 -12.79 2.28
C GLY A 394 -5.25 -13.11 3.19
N ARG A 395 -4.22 -13.80 2.70
CA ARG A 395 -3.11 -14.27 3.56
C ARG A 395 -1.78 -14.44 2.83
N ILE A 396 -0.70 -14.36 3.59
CA ILE A 396 0.67 -14.71 3.18
C ILE A 396 1.21 -15.76 4.17
N PRO A 397 1.53 -16.99 3.74
CA PRO A 397 2.11 -18.04 4.58
C PRO A 397 3.47 -17.67 5.19
N LEU A 398 3.83 -18.27 6.33
CA LEU A 398 5.18 -18.14 6.90
C LEU A 398 6.26 -18.70 5.99
N SER A 399 5.95 -19.78 5.26
CA SER A 399 6.88 -20.43 4.32
C SER A 399 7.31 -19.52 3.16
N SER A 400 6.53 -18.49 2.86
CA SER A 400 6.81 -17.55 1.76
C SER A 400 7.66 -16.36 2.21
N ILE A 401 7.94 -16.21 3.51
CA ILE A 401 8.78 -15.13 4.03
C ILE A 401 10.24 -15.56 4.08
N GLU A 402 11.08 -14.94 3.26
CA GLU A 402 12.52 -15.21 3.26
C GLU A 402 13.21 -14.51 4.44
N GLN A 403 12.85 -13.25 4.68
CA GLN A 403 13.48 -12.42 5.68
C GLN A 403 12.54 -11.33 6.17
N VAL A 404 12.68 -10.96 7.44
CA VAL A 404 12.11 -9.73 8.00
C VAL A 404 13.24 -8.81 8.45
N VAL A 405 13.22 -7.58 7.96
CA VAL A 405 14.27 -6.58 8.13
C VAL A 405 13.70 -5.41 8.92
N PRO A 406 14.22 -5.08 10.11
CA PRO A 406 13.75 -3.94 10.86
C PRO A 406 14.18 -2.63 10.19
N PHE A 407 13.31 -1.64 10.28
CA PHE A 407 13.60 -0.27 9.88
C PHE A 407 13.61 0.60 11.13
N ASP A 408 14.77 1.15 11.48
CA ASP A 408 14.94 1.90 12.72
C ASP A 408 14.39 3.33 12.66
N GLY A 409 13.80 3.73 11.54
CA GLY A 409 13.36 5.10 11.29
C GLY A 409 14.21 5.80 10.23
N THR A 410 15.47 5.40 10.09
CA THR A 410 16.47 5.97 9.17
C THR A 410 16.90 4.97 8.11
N GLU A 411 17.26 3.75 8.50
CA GLU A 411 17.80 2.72 7.61
C GLU A 411 17.23 1.32 7.85
N LEU A 412 17.36 0.46 6.83
CA LEU A 412 17.03 -0.96 6.89
C LEU A 412 18.25 -1.76 7.34
N HIS A 413 18.10 -2.54 8.41
CA HIS A 413 19.19 -3.36 8.96
C HIS A 413 19.21 -4.76 8.36
N TRP A 414 19.67 -4.87 7.10
CA TRP A 414 19.68 -6.12 6.33
C TRP A 414 20.50 -7.25 6.96
N ARG A 415 21.60 -6.89 7.62
CA ARG A 415 22.49 -7.84 8.28
C ARG A 415 22.23 -7.75 9.77
N SER A 416 22.05 -8.90 10.41
CA SER A 416 22.05 -8.97 11.87
C SER A 416 23.45 -8.59 12.36
N ASN A 417 23.60 -7.35 12.80
CA ASN A 417 24.79 -6.91 13.50
C ASN A 417 24.64 -7.28 14.98
N LYS A 418 25.76 -7.47 15.69
CA LYS A 418 25.74 -7.69 17.15
C LYS A 418 25.18 -6.48 17.92
N LYS A 419 24.84 -5.38 17.23
CA LYS A 419 24.35 -4.15 17.82
C LYS A 419 22.84 -4.28 18.04
N ASN A 420 22.40 -3.83 19.20
CA ASN A 420 20.97 -3.71 19.48
C ASN A 420 20.36 -2.64 18.56
N ILE A 421 19.42 -3.04 17.70
CA ILE A 421 18.70 -2.14 16.81
C ILE A 421 17.55 -1.52 17.62
N ARG A 422 17.48 -0.20 17.64
CA ARG A 422 16.48 0.58 18.38
C ARG A 422 15.64 1.38 17.40
N SER A 423 14.35 1.50 17.64
CA SER A 423 13.54 2.48 16.89
C SER A 423 13.97 3.89 17.27
N SER A 424 14.30 4.71 16.27
CA SER A 424 14.78 6.09 16.42
C SER A 424 13.65 7.04 16.79
N HIS A 425 12.41 6.66 16.51
CA HIS A 425 11.27 7.55 16.56
C HIS A 425 10.10 6.86 17.26
N GLY A 426 9.98 7.14 18.56
CA GLY A 426 8.84 6.73 19.35
C GLY A 426 8.86 7.36 20.74
N GLU A 427 7.71 7.37 21.41
CA GLU A 427 7.65 7.74 22.82
C GLU A 427 8.34 6.70 23.71
N HIS A 428 8.36 5.47 23.22
CA HIS A 428 8.92 4.28 23.86
C HIS A 428 10.20 3.81 23.20
N CYS A 429 11.05 3.12 23.97
CA CYS A 429 12.25 2.50 23.43
C CYS A 429 11.95 1.07 22.95
N TRP A 430 11.76 0.92 21.64
CA TRP A 430 11.59 -0.39 21.01
C TRP A 430 12.93 -0.96 20.58
N LEU A 431 13.18 -2.22 20.94
CA LEU A 431 14.32 -3.02 20.53
C LEU A 431 13.90 -4.07 19.51
N TRP A 432 14.76 -4.35 18.54
CA TRP A 432 14.54 -5.47 17.63
C TRP A 432 14.99 -6.79 18.27
N ASP A 433 14.07 -7.72 18.39
CA ASP A 433 14.35 -9.11 18.75
C ASP A 433 14.65 -9.90 17.48
N ASN A 434 15.94 -10.12 17.21
CA ASN A 434 16.41 -10.88 16.05
C ASN A 434 15.88 -12.33 16.03
N ALA A 435 15.71 -12.96 17.19
CA ALA A 435 15.31 -14.37 17.27
C ALA A 435 13.85 -14.58 16.83
N ASN A 436 12.97 -13.64 17.17
CA ASN A 436 11.56 -13.68 16.80
C ASN A 436 11.21 -12.73 15.65
N SER A 437 12.19 -12.01 15.10
CA SER A 437 12.02 -11.02 14.03
C SER A 437 10.89 -10.03 14.31
N ARG A 438 10.91 -9.40 15.50
CA ARG A 438 9.85 -8.47 15.92
C ARG A 438 10.38 -7.37 16.83
N TRP A 439 9.63 -6.27 16.89
CA TRP A 439 9.88 -5.20 17.86
C TRP A 439 9.34 -5.58 19.24
N VAL A 440 10.19 -5.45 20.26
CA VAL A 440 9.88 -5.66 21.68
C VAL A 440 10.19 -4.40 22.50
N LEU A 441 9.42 -4.16 23.56
CA LEU A 441 9.62 -2.98 24.41
C LEU A 441 10.84 -3.19 25.33
N ASP A 442 11.75 -2.23 25.37
CA ASP A 442 12.88 -2.20 26.33
C ASP A 442 12.35 -1.82 27.73
N LEU A 443 11.84 -2.80 28.46
CA LEU A 443 11.26 -2.59 29.80
C LEU A 443 12.25 -1.99 30.79
N GLU A 444 13.55 -2.26 30.64
CA GLU A 444 14.58 -1.68 31.50
C GLU A 444 14.76 -0.20 31.22
N TRP A 445 14.72 0.20 29.95
CA TRP A 445 14.73 1.61 29.58
C TRP A 445 13.48 2.35 30.08
N GLU A 446 12.28 1.76 29.94
CA GLU A 446 11.04 2.37 30.45
C GLU A 446 11.10 2.55 31.97
N ARG A 447 11.53 1.52 32.72
CA ARG A 447 11.70 1.62 34.19
C ARG A 447 12.69 2.71 34.60
N ARG A 448 13.82 2.85 33.90
CA ARG A 448 14.79 3.92 34.17
C ARG A 448 14.20 5.30 33.92
N LYS A 449 13.51 5.49 32.80
CA LYS A 449 12.84 6.75 32.45
C LYS A 449 11.75 7.11 33.45
N ASP A 450 10.98 6.14 33.92
CA ASP A 450 9.96 6.36 34.94
C ASP A 450 10.58 6.69 36.31
N ALA A 451 11.67 6.01 36.69
CA ALA A 451 12.43 6.37 37.90
C ALA A 451 12.97 7.81 37.82
N GLU A 452 13.54 8.21 36.68
CA GLU A 452 14.03 9.58 36.44
C GLU A 452 12.89 10.63 36.51
N ARG A 453 11.69 10.29 36.01
CA ARG A 453 10.52 11.15 36.13
C ARG A 453 10.10 11.33 37.59
N HIS A 454 10.10 10.25 38.38
CA HIS A 454 9.76 10.30 39.80
C HIS A 454 10.79 11.05 40.64
N THR A 455 12.09 10.97 40.31
CA THR A 455 13.13 11.73 41.01
C THR A 455 13.14 13.22 40.64
N ASN A 456 12.66 13.58 39.45
CA ASN A 456 12.65 14.95 38.94
C ASN A 456 11.31 15.69 39.12
N VAL A 457 10.29 15.08 39.74
CA VAL A 457 9.12 15.85 40.20
C VAL A 457 9.62 16.77 41.30
N PRO A 458 9.59 18.12 41.11
CA PRO A 458 9.96 19.04 42.17
C PRO A 458 9.10 18.67 43.37
N ARG A 459 9.76 18.29 44.49
CA ARG A 459 9.07 18.14 45.77
C ARG A 459 8.24 19.42 45.91
N PRO A 460 6.90 19.35 45.98
CA PRO A 460 6.12 20.57 46.20
C PRO A 460 6.79 21.26 47.38
N ALA A 461 7.29 22.47 47.14
CA ALA A 461 7.95 23.25 48.19
C ALA A 461 7.02 23.15 49.39
N SER A 462 7.53 22.59 50.48
CA SER A 462 6.78 22.37 51.70
C SER A 462 6.15 23.70 52.07
N SER A 463 4.92 23.92 51.65
CA SER A 463 4.13 25.04 52.08
C SER A 463 3.81 24.70 53.50
N ASP A 464 4.44 25.45 54.40
CA ASP A 464 4.19 25.52 55.82
C ASP A 464 2.67 25.54 56.08
N LEU A 465 2.08 24.37 56.24
CA LEU A 465 0.71 24.19 56.69
C LEU A 465 0.78 23.46 58.03
N ASP A 466 1.26 24.20 59.02
CA ASP A 466 0.90 24.04 60.43
C ASP A 466 -0.58 24.42 60.63
N ASN A 467 -1.50 23.74 59.94
CA ASN A 467 -2.93 23.81 60.24
C ASN A 467 -3.41 22.39 60.52
N GLU A 468 -3.30 22.01 61.79
CA GLU A 468 -4.10 20.97 62.42
C GLU A 468 -5.58 21.39 62.34
N GLU A 469 -6.27 20.98 61.28
CA GLU A 469 -7.72 21.02 61.24
C GLU A 469 -8.22 19.61 61.60
N GLU A 470 -8.70 19.49 62.84
CA GLU A 470 -9.32 18.29 63.41
C GLU A 470 -10.38 17.71 62.47
N LEU A 471 -10.16 16.47 62.01
CA LEU A 471 -11.18 15.69 61.32
C LEU A 471 -12.26 15.27 62.35
N PRO A 472 -13.55 15.54 62.10
CA PRO A 472 -14.60 15.00 62.96
C PRO A 472 -14.74 13.49 62.73
N GLU A 473 -14.67 12.75 63.83
CA GLU A 473 -15.11 11.35 63.93
C GLU A 473 -16.59 11.28 63.53
N SER A 474 -16.89 10.54 62.45
CA SER A 474 -18.26 10.12 62.15
C SER A 474 -18.31 8.60 62.14
N ASP A 475 -18.85 8.08 63.24
CA ASP A 475 -19.23 6.70 63.44
C ASP A 475 -20.39 6.25 62.52
N ALA A 476 -20.40 4.93 62.35
CA ALA A 476 -21.57 4.04 62.29
C ALA A 476 -22.35 3.84 60.97
N ASP A 477 -22.21 2.60 60.49
CA ASP A 477 -23.28 1.62 60.24
C ASP A 477 -24.28 1.78 59.08
N SER A 478 -24.24 0.81 58.17
CA SER A 478 -25.39 -0.03 57.73
C SER A 478 -24.92 -0.95 56.60
N VAL A 479 -24.80 -2.27 56.81
CA VAL A 479 -25.84 -3.30 56.66
C VAL A 479 -26.53 -3.26 55.30
N ALA A 480 -26.19 -4.21 54.42
CA ALA A 480 -27.16 -5.00 53.64
C ALA A 480 -26.48 -6.21 52.98
N SER A 481 -27.07 -7.36 53.27
CA SER A 481 -26.89 -8.67 52.67
C SER A 481 -27.62 -8.78 51.33
N ASP A 482 -27.55 -9.99 50.74
CA ASP A 482 -28.36 -10.54 49.63
C ASP A 482 -27.76 -10.31 48.23
N SER A 483 -27.74 -11.28 47.32
CA SER A 483 -28.07 -12.71 47.31
C SER A 483 -27.62 -13.25 45.95
N ASP A 484 -27.19 -14.51 45.91
CA ASP A 484 -27.06 -15.30 44.68
C ASP A 484 -28.41 -15.43 43.95
N GLU A 485 -28.46 -15.17 42.64
CA GLU A 485 -29.38 -15.86 41.72
C GLU A 485 -28.79 -15.95 40.30
N ASP A 486 -28.69 -17.19 39.84
CA ASP A 486 -28.50 -17.62 38.47
C ASP A 486 -29.69 -17.24 37.57
N ILE A 487 -29.45 -16.58 36.43
CA ILE A 487 -30.34 -16.69 35.25
C ILE A 487 -29.51 -16.78 33.98
N ALA A 488 -29.54 -17.98 33.38
CA ALA A 488 -29.25 -18.22 31.98
C ALA A 488 -30.32 -17.56 31.10
N GLY A 489 -29.90 -16.87 30.04
CA GLY A 489 -30.82 -16.20 29.11
C GLY A 489 -30.09 -15.65 27.90
N GLU A 490 -29.80 -16.55 26.97
CA GLU A 490 -29.28 -16.29 25.63
C GLU A 490 -30.29 -15.47 24.82
N VAL A 491 -30.00 -14.19 24.57
CA VAL A 491 -30.67 -13.37 23.54
C VAL A 491 -29.62 -12.51 22.86
N VAL A 492 -29.32 -12.86 21.61
CA VAL A 492 -28.49 -12.08 20.69
C VAL A 492 -29.29 -10.84 20.25
N PRO A 493 -28.83 -9.60 20.47
CA PRO A 493 -29.43 -8.44 19.85
C PRO A 493 -28.78 -8.15 18.49
N ASP A 494 -29.62 -7.91 17.49
CA ASP A 494 -29.28 -7.30 16.21
C ASP A 494 -28.45 -6.02 16.42
N TYR A 495 -27.30 -5.96 15.74
CA TYR A 495 -26.43 -4.80 15.76
C TYR A 495 -27.01 -3.68 14.87
N GLU A 496 -27.77 -2.78 15.48
CA GLU A 496 -28.00 -1.45 14.92
C GLU A 496 -26.75 -0.56 15.04
N GLU A 497 -26.57 0.25 14.01
CA GLU A 497 -25.42 1.07 13.67
C GLU A 497 -25.22 2.23 14.66
N ILE A 498 -24.39 2.05 15.70
CA ILE A 498 -24.03 3.13 16.63
C ILE A 498 -23.00 4.06 15.96
N SER A 499 -23.50 5.15 15.36
CA SER A 499 -22.67 6.28 14.96
C SER A 499 -22.21 7.08 16.20
N THR A 500 -20.91 7.01 16.53
CA THR A 500 -20.33 7.84 17.60
C THR A 500 -19.90 9.21 17.05
N ASN A 501 -20.87 10.10 16.89
CA ASN A 501 -20.64 11.53 16.66
C ASN A 501 -20.35 12.24 17.99
N ARG A 502 -19.08 12.31 18.40
CA ARG A 502 -18.65 13.17 19.51
C ARG A 502 -18.43 14.60 19.01
N LYS A 503 -19.52 15.36 18.81
CA LYS A 503 -19.46 16.82 18.59
C LYS A 503 -19.49 17.54 19.93
N ARG A 504 -18.40 18.26 20.25
CA ARG A 504 -18.43 19.32 21.28
C ARG A 504 -19.31 20.46 20.77
N LYS A 505 -20.34 20.77 21.57
CA LYS A 505 -21.14 22.00 21.50
C LYS A 505 -20.23 23.21 21.78
N ASN A 506 -20.40 24.27 21.01
CA ASN A 506 -20.54 25.64 21.51
C ASN A 506 -21.54 26.35 20.59
N GLY A 507 -22.62 26.87 21.18
CA GLY A 507 -23.49 27.88 20.56
C GLY A 507 -22.72 29.18 20.34
N THR A 508 -23.24 30.19 19.66
CA THR A 508 -24.62 30.65 19.56
C THR A 508 -24.83 31.43 18.26
N GLU A 509 -26.09 31.51 17.87
CA GLU A 509 -26.66 32.24 16.73
C GLU A 509 -26.38 33.75 16.76
N GLU A 510 -26.16 34.35 15.59
CA GLU A 510 -26.73 35.67 15.30
C GLU A 510 -27.16 35.76 13.83
N VAL A 511 -28.29 36.44 13.64
CA VAL A 511 -29.23 36.37 12.54
C VAL A 511 -28.94 37.41 11.45
N ALA A 512 -29.08 36.97 10.20
CA ALA A 512 -29.50 37.68 8.98
C ALA A 512 -29.13 39.16 8.76
N ARG A 513 -28.47 39.45 7.62
CA ARG A 513 -29.04 40.21 6.47
C ARG A 513 -27.99 40.54 5.42
N MET A 514 -28.49 40.78 4.20
CA MET A 514 -27.86 41.49 3.05
C MET A 514 -26.93 40.65 2.17
N LYS A 515 -26.84 40.86 0.86
CA LYS A 515 -27.65 41.54 -0.17
C LYS A 515 -27.11 40.93 -1.47
N LYS A 516 -27.98 40.64 -2.45
CA LYS A 516 -27.56 40.38 -3.84
C LYS A 516 -26.88 41.64 -4.38
N HIS A 517 -25.73 41.52 -5.05
CA HIS A 517 -25.21 42.43 -6.10
C HIS A 517 -23.88 41.87 -6.67
N PRO A 518 -23.37 42.36 -7.82
CA PRO A 518 -23.48 41.67 -9.10
C PRO A 518 -22.13 41.12 -9.62
N ARG A 519 -22.23 40.35 -10.69
CA ARG A 519 -21.14 39.78 -11.49
C ARG A 519 -20.35 40.93 -12.13
N LEU A 520 -19.06 41.05 -11.80
CA LEU A 520 -18.09 41.89 -12.50
C LEU A 520 -17.22 41.00 -13.38
N GLU A 521 -17.23 41.29 -14.68
CA GLU A 521 -16.26 40.84 -15.67
C GLU A 521 -14.91 41.50 -15.37
N VAL A 522 -13.82 40.75 -15.49
CA VAL A 522 -12.46 41.30 -15.45
C VAL A 522 -11.68 40.76 -16.64
N ASP A 523 -11.18 41.72 -17.41
CA ASP A 523 -10.35 41.62 -18.60
C ASP A 523 -9.03 40.88 -18.37
N GLU A 524 -8.63 40.17 -19.42
CA GLU A 524 -7.28 39.66 -19.63
C GLU A 524 -6.38 40.78 -20.17
N SER A 525 -5.28 41.11 -19.47
CA SER A 525 -3.98 41.43 -20.10
C SER A 525 -2.92 41.81 -19.06
N SER A 526 -1.80 41.08 -19.08
CA SER A 526 -0.42 41.61 -19.09
C SER A 526 0.55 40.52 -18.63
N ALA A 527 1.30 39.97 -19.59
CA ALA A 527 2.47 39.14 -19.34
C ALA A 527 3.71 40.06 -19.29
N GLY A 528 4.47 39.98 -18.20
CA GLY A 528 5.80 40.57 -18.06
C GLY A 528 6.87 39.49 -18.11
N THR A 529 7.82 39.63 -19.03
CA THR A 529 9.00 38.78 -19.25
C THR A 529 10.15 39.20 -18.34
N ALA A 530 10.77 38.24 -17.65
CA ALA A 530 12.04 38.41 -16.94
C ALA A 530 13.15 37.61 -17.63
N ALA A 531 14.34 38.21 -17.75
CA ALA A 531 15.48 37.73 -18.51
C ALA A 531 16.24 36.57 -17.81
N CYS A 532 16.67 35.57 -18.59
CA CYS A 532 17.46 34.43 -18.14
C CYS A 532 18.94 34.58 -18.58
N SER A 533 19.88 34.11 -17.75
CA SER A 533 21.33 34.31 -17.92
C SER A 533 21.98 33.39 -18.97
N HIS A 534 23.12 33.82 -19.50
CA HIS A 534 23.82 33.27 -20.68
C HIS A 534 24.30 31.81 -20.60
N GLN A 535 24.17 31.11 -19.47
CA GLN A 535 24.47 29.66 -19.40
C GLN A 535 23.26 28.76 -19.67
N CYS A 536 22.05 29.31 -19.70
CA CYS A 536 20.82 28.55 -19.94
C CYS A 536 20.53 28.28 -21.44
N THR A 537 21.31 28.88 -22.35
CA THR A 537 21.02 28.88 -23.79
C THR A 537 21.40 27.61 -24.54
N SER A 538 22.34 26.79 -24.07
CA SER A 538 22.70 25.55 -24.77
C SER A 538 21.71 24.41 -24.52
N TRP A 539 21.09 24.36 -23.34
CA TRP A 539 20.16 23.28 -22.94
C TRP A 539 18.72 23.56 -23.37
N CYS A 540 18.31 24.83 -23.43
CA CYS A 540 17.00 25.22 -23.98
C CYS A 540 16.87 24.90 -25.49
N GLN A 541 17.96 24.84 -26.26
CA GLN A 541 17.92 24.45 -27.69
C GLN A 541 17.61 22.96 -27.89
N LEU A 542 17.81 22.13 -26.88
CA LEU A 542 17.51 20.69 -26.90
C LEU A 542 16.12 20.38 -26.31
N GLY A 543 15.32 21.39 -26.01
CA GLY A 543 13.95 21.22 -25.51
C GLY A 543 13.83 20.80 -24.05
N TYR A 544 14.94 20.81 -23.29
CA TYR A 544 14.90 20.54 -21.86
C TYR A 544 14.25 21.69 -21.09
N THR A 545 13.40 21.34 -20.14
CA THR A 545 12.93 22.27 -19.12
C THR A 545 14.06 22.65 -18.17
N GLU A 546 13.95 23.82 -17.53
CA GLU A 546 14.97 24.33 -16.57
C GLU A 546 15.31 23.29 -15.49
N GLN A 547 14.31 22.52 -15.04
CA GLN A 547 14.47 21.46 -14.05
C GLN A 547 15.22 20.22 -14.58
N GLU A 548 15.08 19.90 -15.86
CA GLU A 548 15.83 18.80 -16.49
C GLU A 548 17.29 19.19 -16.74
N ALA A 549 17.54 20.46 -17.07
CA ALA A 549 18.90 21.01 -17.18
C ALA A 549 19.61 21.00 -15.80
N GLU A 550 18.93 21.40 -14.72
CA GLU A 550 19.49 21.30 -13.36
C GLU A 550 19.82 19.86 -12.96
N TYR A 551 18.97 18.89 -13.32
CA TYR A 551 19.21 17.48 -13.02
C TYR A 551 20.37 16.89 -13.83
N ALA A 552 20.49 17.27 -15.10
CA ALA A 552 21.61 16.89 -15.95
C ALA A 552 22.94 17.45 -15.43
N MET A 553 22.96 18.72 -15.00
CA MET A 553 24.13 19.34 -14.38
C MET A 553 24.52 18.69 -13.05
N ALA A 554 23.53 18.34 -12.21
CA ALA A 554 23.78 17.63 -10.95
C ALA A 554 24.32 16.21 -11.20
N TRP A 555 23.85 15.53 -12.24
CA TRP A 555 24.34 14.22 -12.65
C TRP A 555 25.76 14.27 -13.21
N GLU A 556 26.09 15.23 -14.08
CA GLU A 556 27.47 15.42 -14.55
C GLU A 556 28.43 15.76 -13.41
N ALA A 557 28.03 16.63 -12.48
CA ALA A 557 28.81 16.94 -11.29
C ALA A 557 29.03 15.71 -10.40
N PHE A 558 28.02 14.84 -10.28
CA PHE A 558 28.12 13.58 -9.57
C PHE A 558 29.07 12.59 -10.26
N VAL A 559 28.97 12.43 -11.58
CA VAL A 559 29.87 11.54 -12.36
C VAL A 559 31.32 12.02 -12.28
N ASN A 560 31.55 13.34 -12.42
CA ASN A 560 32.87 13.94 -12.35
C ASN A 560 33.50 13.88 -10.95
N SER A 561 32.68 13.90 -9.89
CA SER A 561 33.17 13.79 -8.50
C SER A 561 33.34 12.35 -8.01
N SER A 562 32.71 11.37 -8.68
CA SER A 562 32.72 9.96 -8.26
C SER A 562 33.94 9.17 -8.74
N GLY A 563 34.81 9.76 -9.58
CA GLY A 563 36.00 9.08 -10.11
C GLY A 563 35.68 7.85 -10.97
N ILE A 564 34.45 7.74 -11.48
CA ILE A 564 34.02 6.64 -12.33
C ILE A 564 34.60 6.89 -13.73
N VAL A 565 35.72 6.22 -14.02
CA VAL A 565 36.36 6.25 -15.33
C VAL A 565 35.41 5.61 -16.35
N SER A 566 35.00 6.37 -17.36
CA SER A 566 34.31 5.86 -18.53
C SER A 566 35.23 4.91 -19.31
N ASN A 567 34.73 3.72 -19.63
CA ASN A 567 35.42 2.78 -20.51
C ASN A 567 35.69 3.42 -21.89
N PRO A 568 36.82 3.09 -22.54
CA PRO A 568 37.19 3.70 -23.82
C PRO A 568 36.22 3.25 -24.93
N THR A 569 35.79 4.22 -25.73
CA THR A 569 35.11 4.05 -27.01
C THR A 569 35.95 3.17 -27.94
N PRO A 570 35.37 2.23 -28.70
CA PRO A 570 36.10 1.56 -29.77
C PRO A 570 36.51 2.57 -30.85
N SER A 571 37.72 2.44 -31.39
CA SER A 571 38.21 3.23 -32.52
C SER A 571 37.51 2.81 -33.82
N ASP A 572 37.27 3.80 -34.69
CA ASP A 572 36.56 3.73 -36.00
C ASP A 572 37.27 2.89 -37.10
N GLU A 573 37.93 1.78 -36.77
CA GLU A 573 38.62 0.92 -37.77
C GLU A 573 37.99 -0.47 -37.98
N GLU A 574 36.77 -0.72 -37.49
CA GLU A 574 35.97 -1.88 -37.93
C GLU A 574 34.50 -1.49 -38.18
N ILE A 575 34.26 -0.78 -39.30
CA ILE A 575 33.00 -0.81 -40.09
C ILE A 575 33.37 -0.84 -41.57
#